data_AF-A0A7S3H233-F1
#
_entry.id   AF-A0A7S3H233-F1
#
_cell.length_a   1.000
_cell.length_b   1.000
_cell.length_c   1.000
_cell.angle_alpha   90.00
_cell.angle_beta   90.00
_cell.angle_gamma   90.00
#
_symmetry.space_group_name_H-M   'P 1'
#
loop_
_entity.id
_entity.type
_entity.pdbx_description
1 polymer ?
#
loop_
_entity_poly.entity_id
_entity_poly.type
_entity_poly.pdbx_seq_one_letter_code
_entity_poly.pdbx_strand_id
1 'polypeptide(L)'
;VACGTNTRPPSEYLPAAPPGEGADGLLRWFSEFTKRFEEGTYVHRPMVNEDRDSWGICLFPAQGAELSRCVTRGVEVTASCIYMPEHRAQGWGYSLAFRLLGTAEERGFQTCQLDTRIWNVELEGEERDTVRGDGVIGFFPILTDGGWICNLESDPHSQYEVEGRTRKSSHVIPGEFRYQSCSQGSRSMRGQFSGTLLMVPGTRKKPTGEPFHATLNPFRLYIPDFIY
;
A
#
# COMPACT_ATOMS: atom_id res chain seq x y z
N VAL A 1 36.43 32.20 -6.15
CA VAL A 1 35.06 31.67 -6.36
C VAL A 1 35.16 30.54 -7.36
N ALA A 2 35.27 29.30 -6.89
CA ALA A 2 35.31 28.12 -7.76
C ALA A 2 33.90 27.52 -7.79
N CYS A 3 33.27 27.53 -8.96
CA CYS A 3 32.05 26.76 -9.22
C CYS A 3 32.42 25.27 -9.22
N GLY A 4 32.07 24.58 -8.13
CA GLY A 4 32.13 23.12 -8.08
C GLY A 4 31.03 22.56 -8.98
N THR A 5 31.42 21.94 -10.10
CA THR A 5 30.56 21.04 -10.85
C THR A 5 30.24 19.85 -9.95
N ASN A 6 29.04 19.85 -9.39
CA ASN A 6 28.52 18.76 -8.55
C ASN A 6 28.12 17.58 -9.43
N THR A 7 29.10 16.94 -10.08
CA THR A 7 28.90 15.65 -10.74
C THR A 7 28.98 14.59 -9.65
N ARG A 8 27.84 14.26 -9.03
CA ARG A 8 27.71 12.96 -8.36
C ARG A 8 28.13 11.88 -9.36
N PRO A 9 28.95 10.88 -8.97
CA PRO A 9 29.30 9.79 -9.87
C PRO A 9 28.01 9.14 -10.40
N PRO A 10 27.98 8.67 -11.67
CA PRO A 10 26.85 7.90 -12.15
C PRO A 10 26.65 6.74 -11.18
N SER A 11 25.48 6.70 -10.54
CA SER A 11 25.11 5.62 -9.64
C SER A 11 25.33 4.31 -10.36
N GLU A 12 26.05 3.38 -9.74
CA GLU A 12 26.20 2.01 -10.21
C GLU A 12 24.80 1.46 -10.53
N TYR A 13 24.53 1.27 -11.82
CA TYR A 13 23.24 0.79 -12.31
C TYR A 13 23.03 -0.63 -11.78
N LEU A 14 21.92 -0.85 -11.06
CA LEU A 14 21.54 -2.21 -10.69
C LEU A 14 20.99 -2.92 -11.94
N PRO A 15 21.45 -4.14 -12.27
CA PRO A 15 20.91 -4.88 -13.39
C PRO A 15 19.44 -5.23 -13.11
N ALA A 16 18.57 -5.02 -14.10
CA ALA A 16 17.12 -5.27 -13.96
C ALA A 16 16.76 -6.75 -13.87
N ALA A 17 17.67 -7.64 -14.24
CA ALA A 17 17.54 -9.09 -14.13
C ALA A 17 18.81 -9.68 -13.50
N PRO A 18 18.74 -10.87 -12.88
CA PRO A 18 19.93 -11.52 -12.31
C PRO A 18 21.02 -11.75 -13.36
N PRO A 19 22.29 -11.89 -12.99
CA PRO A 19 23.32 -12.35 -13.91
C PRO A 19 22.94 -13.69 -14.55
N GLY A 20 23.26 -13.87 -15.82
CA GLY A 20 22.97 -15.10 -16.57
C GLY A 20 24.08 -15.42 -17.57
N GLU A 21 24.01 -16.60 -18.16
CA GLU A 21 24.94 -17.02 -19.21
C GLU A 21 24.57 -16.34 -20.53
N GLY A 22 25.16 -15.18 -20.81
CA GLY A 22 24.99 -14.44 -22.06
C GLY A 22 24.34 -13.07 -21.92
N ALA A 23 24.07 -12.43 -23.06
CA ALA A 23 23.47 -11.09 -23.15
C ALA A 23 21.94 -11.14 -23.28
N ASP A 24 21.28 -11.94 -22.43
CA ASP A 24 19.84 -12.26 -22.52
C ASP A 24 18.98 -11.61 -21.41
N GLY A 25 19.55 -10.70 -20.62
CA GLY A 25 18.90 -10.12 -19.44
C GLY A 25 17.53 -9.51 -19.71
N LEU A 26 17.35 -8.84 -20.85
CA LEU A 26 16.05 -8.28 -21.27
C LEU A 26 14.99 -9.36 -21.52
N LEU A 27 15.38 -10.49 -22.13
CA LEU A 27 14.46 -11.59 -22.41
C LEU A 27 14.04 -12.29 -21.12
N ARG A 28 14.98 -12.50 -20.19
CA ARG A 28 14.67 -13.06 -18.86
C ARG A 28 13.77 -12.14 -18.06
N TRP A 29 14.03 -10.82 -18.09
CA TRP A 29 13.17 -9.82 -17.49
C TRP A 29 11.74 -9.87 -18.03
N PHE A 30 11.57 -9.89 -19.35
CA PHE A 30 10.25 -9.93 -19.99
C PHE A 30 9.52 -11.24 -19.73
N SER A 31 10.26 -12.36 -19.70
CA SER A 31 9.71 -13.68 -19.38
C SER A 31 9.18 -13.75 -17.95
N GLU A 32 9.94 -13.25 -16.97
CA GLU A 32 9.48 -13.22 -15.56
C GLU A 32 8.32 -12.24 -15.39
N PHE A 33 8.36 -11.06 -16.03
CA PHE A 33 7.25 -10.10 -16.02
C PHE A 33 5.95 -10.75 -16.52
N THR A 34 6.01 -11.40 -17.69
CA THR A 34 4.85 -12.05 -18.32
C THR A 34 4.32 -13.16 -17.43
N LYS A 35 5.21 -14.02 -16.92
CA LYS A 35 4.83 -15.08 -15.98
C LYS A 35 4.12 -14.53 -14.74
N ARG A 36 4.68 -13.50 -14.09
CA ARG A 36 4.06 -12.87 -12.90
C ARG A 36 2.70 -12.25 -13.21
N PHE A 37 2.52 -11.70 -14.41
CA PHE A 37 1.24 -11.17 -14.86
C PHE A 37 0.22 -12.30 -15.13
N GLU A 38 0.62 -13.36 -15.84
CA GLU A 38 -0.22 -14.53 -16.14
C GLU A 38 -0.65 -15.28 -14.87
N GLU A 39 0.24 -15.37 -13.88
CA GLU A 39 -0.06 -15.96 -12.58
C GLU A 39 -0.96 -15.06 -11.72
N GLY A 40 -1.16 -13.79 -12.09
CA GLY A 40 -1.98 -12.83 -11.33
C GLY A 40 -1.25 -12.13 -10.18
N THR A 41 0.09 -12.29 -10.09
CA THR A 41 0.92 -11.51 -9.15
C THR A 41 0.83 -10.02 -9.48
N TYR A 42 0.94 -9.66 -10.76
CA TYR A 42 0.64 -8.31 -11.24
C TYR A 42 -0.70 -8.31 -11.96
N VAL A 43 -1.46 -7.23 -11.76
CA VAL A 43 -2.82 -7.10 -12.29
C VAL A 43 -2.99 -5.77 -13.00
N HIS A 44 -3.84 -5.73 -14.02
CA HIS A 44 -4.27 -4.47 -14.60
C HIS A 44 -5.33 -3.82 -13.70
N ARG A 45 -5.26 -2.50 -13.52
CA ARG A 45 -6.23 -1.70 -12.75
C ARG A 45 -6.50 -0.37 -13.46
N PRO A 46 -7.67 0.25 -13.24
CA PRO A 46 -7.92 1.60 -13.72
C PRO A 46 -6.88 2.57 -13.16
N MET A 47 -6.36 3.47 -14.00
CA MET A 47 -5.43 4.51 -13.57
C MET A 47 -6.22 5.67 -12.96
N VAL A 48 -5.96 5.94 -11.69
CA VAL A 48 -6.60 7.04 -10.96
C VAL A 48 -5.98 8.36 -11.42
N ASN A 49 -6.81 9.38 -11.69
CA ASN A 49 -6.43 10.70 -12.20
C ASN A 49 -6.03 10.77 -13.69
N GLU A 50 -6.28 9.70 -14.46
CA GLU A 50 -6.24 9.73 -15.91
C GLU A 50 -7.64 9.55 -16.52
N ASP A 51 -7.71 9.36 -17.84
CA ASP A 51 -8.94 9.01 -18.52
C ASP A 51 -9.55 7.73 -17.91
N ARG A 52 -10.88 7.69 -17.79
CA ARG A 52 -11.57 6.63 -17.01
C ARG A 52 -11.45 5.24 -17.62
N ASP A 53 -11.17 5.22 -18.91
CA ASP A 53 -10.96 4.02 -19.69
C ASP A 53 -9.47 3.64 -19.75
N SER A 54 -8.58 4.41 -19.10
CA SER A 54 -7.16 4.09 -19.00
C SER A 54 -6.89 3.02 -17.95
N TRP A 55 -6.27 1.93 -18.39
CA TRP A 55 -5.83 0.83 -17.54
C TRP A 55 -4.31 0.79 -17.50
N GLY A 56 -3.77 0.59 -16.30
CA GLY A 56 -2.34 0.45 -16.06
C GLY A 56 -2.04 -0.91 -15.42
N ILE A 57 -0.79 -1.34 -15.50
CA ILE A 57 -0.33 -2.55 -14.80
C ILE A 57 0.13 -2.13 -13.41
N CYS A 58 -0.51 -2.71 -12.38
CA CYS A 58 -0.14 -2.51 -10.99
C CYS A 58 0.98 -3.50 -10.62
N LEU A 59 2.19 -2.97 -10.41
CA LEU A 59 3.37 -3.75 -10.04
C LEU A 59 3.42 -4.14 -8.55
N PHE A 60 2.47 -3.68 -7.75
CA PHE A 60 2.32 -4.17 -6.37
C PHE A 60 1.74 -5.58 -6.40
N PRO A 61 2.44 -6.60 -5.84
CA PRO A 61 1.94 -7.96 -5.80
C PRO A 61 0.53 -8.03 -5.23
N ALA A 62 -0.39 -8.66 -5.98
CA ALA A 62 -1.79 -8.85 -5.60
C ALA A 62 -2.07 -10.21 -4.94
N GLN A 63 -1.09 -11.13 -4.99
CA GLN A 63 -1.13 -12.46 -4.39
C GLN A 63 0.29 -13.03 -4.22
N GLY A 64 0.37 -14.27 -3.74
CA GLY A 64 1.64 -14.98 -3.55
C GLY A 64 2.36 -14.59 -2.26
N ALA A 65 3.62 -15.02 -2.14
CA ALA A 65 4.41 -14.86 -0.92
C ALA A 65 4.86 -13.41 -0.63
N GLU A 66 4.70 -12.50 -1.59
CA GLU A 66 5.03 -11.08 -1.45
C GLU A 66 3.85 -10.26 -0.90
N LEU A 67 2.64 -10.84 -0.87
CA LEU A 67 1.46 -10.22 -0.29
C LEU A 67 1.33 -10.63 1.19
N SER A 68 1.37 -9.64 2.08
CA SER A 68 0.87 -9.81 3.44
C SER A 68 -0.65 -9.69 3.45
N ARG A 69 -1.32 -10.62 4.16
CA ARG A 69 -2.76 -10.62 4.38
C ARG A 69 -3.03 -10.98 5.84
N CYS A 70 -3.90 -10.23 6.49
CA CYS A 70 -4.40 -10.53 7.83
C CYS A 70 -5.87 -10.15 7.95
N VAL A 71 -6.64 -10.92 8.72
CA VAL A 71 -8.04 -10.60 9.02
C VAL A 71 -8.18 -10.52 10.53
N THR A 72 -8.67 -9.39 11.03
CA THR A 72 -8.92 -9.19 12.46
C THR A 72 -10.34 -8.66 12.65
N ARG A 73 -11.19 -9.43 13.34
CA ARG A 73 -12.61 -9.11 13.54
C ARG A 73 -13.34 -8.70 12.24
N GLY A 74 -13.05 -9.42 11.16
CA GLY A 74 -13.64 -9.17 9.83
C GLY A 74 -13.08 -7.99 9.05
N VAL A 75 -12.08 -7.25 9.57
CA VAL A 75 -11.31 -6.30 8.77
C VAL A 75 -10.15 -7.05 8.12
N GLU A 76 -10.15 -7.14 6.80
CA GLU A 76 -9.00 -7.61 6.03
C GLU A 76 -8.04 -6.44 5.77
N VAL A 77 -6.78 -6.65 6.10
CA VAL A 77 -5.67 -5.78 5.76
C VAL A 77 -4.75 -6.55 4.83
N THR A 78 -4.51 -6.00 3.64
CA THR A 78 -3.50 -6.53 2.71
C THR A 78 -2.42 -5.49 2.46
N ALA A 79 -1.19 -5.96 2.26
CA ALA A 79 -0.06 -5.09 1.95
C ALA A 79 0.97 -5.79 1.07
N SER A 80 1.57 -5.01 0.17
CA SER A 80 2.73 -5.42 -0.61
C SER A 80 3.59 -4.19 -0.93
N CYS A 81 4.82 -4.42 -1.39
CA CYS A 81 5.74 -3.34 -1.74
C CYS A 81 6.46 -3.60 -3.06
N ILE A 82 7.01 -2.53 -3.60
CA ILE A 82 7.92 -2.52 -4.74
C ILE A 82 9.20 -1.81 -4.33
N TYR A 83 10.33 -2.25 -4.89
CA TYR A 83 11.59 -1.52 -4.82
C TYR A 83 11.57 -0.38 -5.84
N MET A 84 12.01 0.83 -5.46
CA MET A 84 12.07 2.01 -6.33
C MET A 84 13.55 2.35 -6.61
N PRO A 85 14.17 1.79 -7.65
CA PRO A 85 15.60 1.97 -7.92
C PRO A 85 15.99 3.43 -8.19
N GLU A 86 15.06 4.25 -8.71
CA GLU A 86 15.24 5.67 -9.00
C GLU A 86 15.27 6.53 -7.73
N HIS A 87 14.66 6.04 -6.65
CA HIS A 87 14.44 6.79 -5.41
C HIS A 87 15.13 6.13 -4.22
N ARG A 88 16.47 5.95 -4.29
CA ARG A 88 17.28 5.26 -3.27
C ARG A 88 17.10 5.78 -1.83
N ALA A 89 16.74 7.04 -1.63
CA ALA A 89 16.48 7.58 -0.29
C ALA A 89 15.18 7.03 0.34
N GLN A 90 14.16 6.74 -0.49
CA GLN A 90 12.89 6.14 -0.06
C GLN A 90 12.97 4.62 -0.13
N GLY A 91 13.70 4.05 -1.10
CA GLY A 91 13.94 2.63 -1.21
C GLY A 91 12.71 1.84 -1.70
N TRP A 92 11.56 1.96 -1.04
CA TRP A 92 10.36 1.19 -1.35
C TRP A 92 9.08 2.02 -1.39
N GLY A 93 8.26 1.74 -2.39
CA GLY A 93 6.84 2.06 -2.37
C GLY A 93 6.08 0.90 -1.75
N TYR A 94 5.02 1.17 -1.00
CA TYR A 94 4.10 0.16 -0.49
C TYR A 94 2.66 0.49 -0.84
N SER A 95 1.83 -0.54 -0.98
CA SER A 95 0.39 -0.43 -1.15
C SER A 95 -0.31 -1.17 -0.02
N LEU A 96 -1.21 -0.48 0.68
CA LEU A 96 -2.08 -1.08 1.69
C LEU A 96 -3.52 -1.01 1.20
N ALA A 97 -4.28 -2.08 1.46
CA ALA A 97 -5.71 -2.10 1.20
C ALA A 97 -6.52 -2.72 2.34
N PHE A 98 -7.71 -2.17 2.55
CA PHE A 98 -8.62 -2.50 3.64
C PHE A 98 -10.01 -2.81 3.11
N ARG A 99 -10.66 -3.85 3.64
CA ARG A 99 -12.08 -4.15 3.39
C ARG A 99 -12.72 -4.94 4.52
N LEU A 100 -14.05 -4.98 4.57
CA LEU A 100 -14.79 -5.89 5.46
C LEU A 100 -15.02 -7.25 4.81
N LEU A 101 -14.95 -8.30 5.62
CA LEU A 101 -15.29 -9.69 5.31
C LEU A 101 -16.32 -10.22 6.29
N GLY A 102 -17.09 -11.24 5.86
CA GLY A 102 -18.16 -11.85 6.65
C GLY A 102 -19.44 -11.01 6.65
N THR A 103 -20.37 -11.31 7.55
CA THR A 103 -21.59 -10.53 7.76
C THR A 103 -21.46 -9.59 8.96
N ALA A 104 -22.40 -8.64 9.09
CA ALA A 104 -22.43 -7.73 10.23
C ALA A 104 -22.62 -8.45 11.56
N GLU A 105 -23.39 -9.54 11.57
CA GLU A 105 -23.64 -10.39 12.73
C GLU A 105 -22.35 -11.09 13.19
N GLU A 106 -21.56 -11.63 12.28
CA GLU A 106 -20.28 -12.32 12.60
C GLU A 106 -19.24 -11.38 13.19
N ARG A 107 -19.19 -10.12 12.71
CA ARG A 107 -18.26 -9.10 13.19
C ARG A 107 -18.73 -8.39 14.45
N GLY A 108 -20.05 -8.33 14.65
CA GLY A 108 -20.72 -7.50 15.65
C GLY A 108 -20.81 -6.01 15.26
N PHE A 109 -20.63 -5.66 13.99
CA PHE A 109 -20.77 -4.29 13.48
C PHE A 109 -21.02 -4.24 11.97
N GLN A 110 -21.78 -3.23 11.53
CA GLN A 110 -22.10 -2.99 10.11
C GLN A 110 -20.97 -2.25 9.38
N THR A 111 -20.42 -1.21 10.02
CA THR A 111 -19.30 -0.43 9.49
C THR A 111 -18.21 -0.33 10.54
N CYS A 112 -17.00 -0.01 10.12
CA CYS A 112 -15.98 0.48 11.04
C CYS A 112 -15.13 1.55 10.37
N GLN A 113 -14.65 2.50 11.16
CA GLN A 113 -13.84 3.60 10.67
C GLN A 113 -12.42 3.50 11.24
N LEU A 114 -11.43 3.72 10.37
CA LEU A 114 -10.06 3.90 10.82
C LEU A 114 -9.92 5.18 11.65
N ASP A 115 -9.33 5.08 12.83
CA ASP A 115 -8.99 6.23 13.68
C ASP A 115 -7.50 6.56 13.60
N THR A 116 -6.63 5.65 14.04
CA THR A 116 -5.18 5.85 14.07
C THR A 116 -4.42 4.64 13.54
N ARG A 117 -3.14 4.85 13.21
CA ARG A 117 -2.20 3.81 12.79
C ARG A 117 -0.92 3.86 13.60
N ILE A 118 -0.30 2.70 13.75
CA ILE A 118 1.06 2.54 14.27
C ILE A 118 1.81 1.66 13.28
N TRP A 119 2.83 2.20 12.63
CA TRP A 119 3.74 1.47 11.75
C TRP A 119 5.05 1.17 12.46
N ASN A 120 5.54 -0.05 12.28
CA ASN A 120 6.85 -0.47 12.73
C ASN A 120 7.67 -0.84 11.51
N VAL A 121 8.81 -0.18 11.34
CA VAL A 121 9.78 -0.45 10.28
C VAL A 121 11.05 -0.97 10.93
N GLU A 122 11.47 -2.16 10.51
CA GLU A 122 12.65 -2.84 11.02
C GLU A 122 13.61 -3.06 9.86
N LEU A 123 14.61 -2.19 9.73
CA LEU A 123 15.64 -2.30 8.70
C LEU A 123 16.84 -3.07 9.26
N GLU A 124 17.44 -3.92 8.43
CA GLU A 124 18.55 -4.78 8.86
C GLU A 124 19.76 -3.93 9.27
N GLY A 125 20.20 -4.08 10.53
CA GLY A 125 21.31 -3.33 11.11
C GLY A 125 20.94 -1.97 11.69
N GLU A 126 19.65 -1.62 11.73
CA GLU A 126 19.14 -0.37 12.29
C GLU A 126 18.17 -0.64 13.46
N GLU A 127 17.94 0.37 14.30
CA GLU A 127 16.92 0.29 15.34
C GLU A 127 15.51 0.34 14.72
N ARG A 128 14.54 -0.30 15.38
CA ARG A 128 13.13 -0.26 14.96
C ARG A 128 12.62 1.18 14.98
N ASP A 129 12.14 1.66 13.84
CA ASP A 129 11.41 2.93 13.74
C ASP A 129 9.91 2.69 13.96
N THR A 130 9.26 3.55 14.75
CA THR A 130 7.84 3.47 15.08
C THR A 130 7.13 4.78 14.74
N VAL A 131 6.26 4.74 13.75
CA VAL A 131 5.49 5.90 13.29
C VAL A 131 4.05 5.79 13.78
N ARG A 132 3.61 6.75 14.59
CA ARG A 132 2.22 6.87 15.04
C ARG A 132 1.54 8.04 14.34
N GLY A 133 0.28 7.88 13.94
CA GLY A 133 -0.46 9.00 13.38
C GLY A 133 -1.93 8.71 13.13
N ASP A 134 -2.67 9.77 12.85
CA ASP A 134 -4.09 9.73 12.58
C ASP A 134 -4.36 9.30 11.14
N GLY A 135 -5.39 8.47 10.95
CA GLY A 135 -5.82 7.98 9.64
C GLY A 135 -4.67 7.37 8.83
N VAL A 136 -4.77 7.42 7.50
CA VAL A 136 -3.70 7.14 6.53
C VAL A 136 -3.74 8.24 5.48
N ILE A 137 -2.61 8.84 5.12
CA ILE A 137 -2.53 9.93 4.10
C ILE A 137 -3.53 11.09 4.29
N GLY A 138 -3.92 11.39 5.54
CA GLY A 138 -4.95 12.40 5.83
C GLY A 138 -6.40 11.92 5.71
N PHE A 139 -6.59 10.62 5.46
CA PHE A 139 -7.86 9.92 5.24
C PHE A 139 -8.22 8.98 6.41
N PHE A 140 -9.50 8.87 6.72
CA PHE A 140 -10.06 8.05 7.79
C PHE A 140 -11.11 7.09 7.21
N PRO A 141 -10.71 6.11 6.38
CA PRO A 141 -11.63 5.28 5.62
C PRO A 141 -12.70 4.63 6.51
N ILE A 142 -13.95 4.70 6.06
CA ILE A 142 -15.11 4.04 6.69
C ILE A 142 -15.42 2.80 5.86
N LEU A 143 -15.13 1.62 6.39
CA LEU A 143 -15.38 0.35 5.71
C LEU A 143 -16.84 -0.07 5.90
N THR A 144 -17.43 -0.62 4.85
CA THR A 144 -18.80 -1.16 4.83
C THR A 144 -18.83 -2.44 4.02
N ASP A 145 -19.93 -3.19 4.08
CA ASP A 145 -20.10 -4.37 3.24
C ASP A 145 -19.98 -4.03 1.75
N GLY A 146 -19.11 -4.75 1.05
CA GLY A 146 -18.86 -4.60 -0.38
C GLY A 146 -18.12 -3.32 -0.80
N GLY A 147 -17.67 -2.47 0.14
CA GLY A 147 -17.10 -1.18 -0.21
C GLY A 147 -16.56 -0.36 0.94
N TRP A 148 -16.40 0.93 0.68
CA TRP A 148 -16.05 1.93 1.68
C TRP A 148 -16.78 3.25 1.40
N ILE A 149 -17.06 4.00 2.46
CA ILE A 149 -17.81 5.25 2.40
C ILE A 149 -16.84 6.41 2.28
N CYS A 150 -17.02 7.22 1.23
CA CYS A 150 -16.34 8.49 1.02
C CYS A 150 -17.29 9.65 1.37
N ASN A 151 -16.98 10.39 2.45
CA ASN A 151 -17.68 11.59 2.91
C ASN A 151 -16.71 12.51 3.69
N LEU A 152 -17.23 13.55 4.36
CA LEU A 152 -16.39 14.48 5.15
C LEU A 152 -15.79 13.85 6.42
N GLU A 153 -16.35 12.76 6.94
CA GLU A 153 -15.76 12.03 8.08
C GLU A 153 -14.59 11.16 7.62
N SER A 154 -14.66 10.58 6.41
CA SER A 154 -13.54 9.81 5.84
C SER A 154 -12.47 10.67 5.21
N ASP A 155 -12.83 11.82 4.65
CA ASP A 155 -11.94 12.71 3.92
C ASP A 155 -12.17 14.17 4.36
N PRO A 156 -11.69 14.54 5.56
CA PRO A 156 -11.92 15.87 6.12
C PRO A 156 -11.27 16.97 5.29
N HIS A 157 -10.27 16.64 4.48
CA HIS A 157 -9.53 17.58 3.64
C HIS A 157 -10.01 17.60 2.18
N SER A 158 -11.01 16.79 1.82
CA SER A 158 -11.56 16.70 0.46
C SER A 158 -10.48 16.43 -0.59
N GLN A 159 -9.52 15.55 -0.28
CA GLN A 159 -8.39 15.24 -1.16
C GLN A 159 -8.75 14.20 -2.24
N TYR A 160 -9.80 13.41 -2.03
CA TYR A 160 -10.26 12.43 -3.03
C TYR A 160 -11.43 12.99 -3.84
N GLU A 161 -11.19 13.19 -5.14
CA GLU A 161 -12.26 13.50 -6.09
C GLU A 161 -13.06 12.24 -6.40
N VAL A 162 -14.35 12.30 -6.12
CA VAL A 162 -15.32 11.28 -6.54
C VAL A 162 -16.32 12.01 -7.41
N GLU A 163 -16.62 11.51 -8.60
CA GLU A 163 -17.57 12.19 -9.48
C GLU A 163 -18.96 12.27 -8.84
N GLY A 164 -19.59 13.43 -8.99
CA GLY A 164 -20.88 13.71 -8.35
C GLY A 164 -20.77 13.98 -6.85
N ARG A 165 -19.56 14.06 -6.29
CA ARG A 165 -19.35 14.41 -4.89
C ARG A 165 -19.71 15.86 -4.64
N THR A 166 -20.73 16.05 -3.83
CA THR A 166 -21.01 17.32 -3.16
C THR A 166 -20.53 17.21 -1.71
N ARG A 167 -20.28 18.35 -1.04
CA ARG A 167 -19.92 18.35 0.39
C ARG A 167 -20.93 17.63 1.30
N LYS A 168 -22.14 17.36 0.83
CA LYS A 168 -23.23 16.72 1.58
C LYS A 168 -23.48 15.26 1.20
N SER A 169 -22.87 14.74 0.13
CA SER A 169 -23.13 13.38 -0.33
C SER A 169 -22.16 12.38 0.27
N SER A 170 -22.71 11.21 0.63
CA SER A 170 -21.98 10.05 1.09
C SER A 170 -21.97 9.04 -0.05
N HIS A 171 -20.79 8.68 -0.56
CA HIS A 171 -20.66 7.75 -1.67
C HIS A 171 -20.09 6.43 -1.18
N VAL A 172 -20.78 5.33 -1.45
CA VAL A 172 -20.20 3.99 -1.28
C VAL A 172 -19.39 3.69 -2.53
N ILE A 173 -18.09 3.53 -2.35
CA ILE A 173 -17.16 3.12 -3.39
C ILE A 173 -16.98 1.60 -3.25
N PRO A 174 -17.28 0.82 -4.30
CA PRO A 174 -17.21 -0.63 -4.23
C PRO A 174 -15.77 -1.12 -4.07
N GLY A 175 -15.62 -2.28 -3.44
CA GLY A 175 -14.34 -2.95 -3.26
C GLY A 175 -13.55 -2.48 -2.03
N GLU A 176 -12.23 -2.55 -2.14
CA GLU A 176 -11.31 -2.20 -1.05
C GLU A 176 -10.96 -0.70 -1.08
N PHE A 177 -10.76 -0.11 0.10
CA PHE A 177 -10.03 1.15 0.19
C PHE A 177 -8.55 0.84 0.01
N ARG A 178 -7.86 1.58 -0.86
CA ARG A 178 -6.43 1.38 -1.14
C ARG A 178 -5.70 2.71 -1.14
N TYR A 179 -4.52 2.71 -0.54
CA TYR A 179 -3.58 3.82 -0.67
C TYR A 179 -2.16 3.30 -0.91
N GLN A 180 -1.32 4.19 -1.41
CA GLN A 180 0.09 3.94 -1.65
C GLN A 180 0.91 5.05 -0.99
N SER A 181 2.08 4.69 -0.47
CA SER A 181 3.03 5.63 0.11
C SER A 181 4.44 5.00 0.07
N CYS A 182 5.43 5.70 0.59
CA CYS A 182 6.82 5.26 0.60
C CYS A 182 7.29 4.95 2.02
N SER A 183 8.15 3.94 2.16
CA SER A 183 8.96 3.75 3.37
C SER A 183 10.31 4.43 3.17
N GLN A 184 11.19 4.40 4.17
CA GLN A 184 12.59 4.83 4.02
C GLN A 184 13.49 3.65 3.64
N GLY A 185 14.56 3.94 2.89
CA GLY A 185 15.62 3.00 2.56
C GLY A 185 16.68 2.92 3.66
N SER A 186 17.35 1.76 3.79
CA SER A 186 18.55 1.59 4.62
C SER A 186 19.77 1.32 3.75
N ARG A 187 20.98 1.35 4.34
CA ARG A 187 22.19 0.85 3.66
C ARG A 187 22.07 -0.63 3.26
N SER A 188 21.43 -1.45 4.09
CA SER A 188 21.26 -2.89 3.85
C SER A 188 20.21 -3.18 2.77
N MET A 189 19.30 -2.22 2.48
CA MET A 189 18.19 -2.38 1.54
C MET A 189 17.39 -3.67 1.81
N ARG A 190 17.23 -3.99 3.09
CA ARG A 190 16.52 -5.16 3.61
C ARG A 190 15.84 -4.81 4.93
N GLY A 191 14.64 -5.33 5.13
CA GLY A 191 13.89 -5.12 6.36
C GLY A 191 12.48 -5.68 6.32
N GLN A 192 11.66 -5.23 7.27
CA GLN A 192 10.25 -5.56 7.37
C GLN A 192 9.42 -4.33 7.72
N PHE A 193 8.19 -4.34 7.25
CA PHE A 193 7.18 -3.35 7.60
C PHE A 193 5.98 -4.08 8.21
N SER A 194 5.50 -3.62 9.36
CA SER A 194 4.32 -4.17 10.03
C SER A 194 3.56 -3.07 10.76
N GLY A 195 2.44 -3.43 11.41
CA GLY A 195 1.84 -2.51 12.36
C GLY A 195 0.40 -2.83 12.74
N THR A 196 -0.29 -1.82 13.26
CA THR A 196 -1.65 -1.93 13.77
C THR A 196 -2.47 -0.70 13.41
N LEU A 197 -3.75 -0.94 13.14
CA LEU A 197 -4.75 0.07 12.81
C LEU A 197 -5.82 0.06 13.91
N LEU A 198 -6.07 1.20 14.55
CA LEU A 198 -7.18 1.34 15.50
C LEU A 198 -8.47 1.57 14.72
N MET A 199 -9.37 0.58 14.79
CA MET A 199 -10.66 0.58 14.12
C MET A 199 -11.77 0.84 15.12
N VAL A 200 -12.73 1.69 14.76
CA VAL A 200 -13.89 2.04 15.57
C VAL A 200 -15.15 1.50 14.89
N PRO A 201 -15.87 0.52 15.47
CA PRO A 201 -17.19 0.12 14.99
C PRO A 201 -18.14 1.32 14.87
N GLY A 202 -18.86 1.43 13.75
CA GLY A 202 -19.65 2.62 13.42
C GLY A 202 -18.80 3.70 12.73
N THR A 203 -18.93 4.95 13.20
CA THR A 203 -18.02 6.05 12.84
C THR A 203 -17.36 6.61 14.09
N ARG A 204 -16.24 7.33 13.94
CA ARG A 204 -15.52 7.96 15.06
C ARG A 204 -16.42 8.91 15.86
N LYS A 205 -17.38 9.57 15.21
CA LYS A 205 -18.35 10.48 15.86
C LYS A 205 -19.55 9.76 16.47
N LYS A 206 -19.89 8.57 15.96
CA LYS A 206 -21.02 7.75 16.44
C LYS A 206 -20.56 6.29 16.55
N PRO A 207 -19.73 5.95 17.55
CA PRO A 207 -19.29 4.58 17.74
C PRO A 207 -20.47 3.66 18.06
N THR A 208 -20.48 2.46 17.51
CA THR A 208 -21.50 1.43 17.78
C THR A 208 -20.95 0.27 18.62
N GLY A 209 -19.69 0.36 19.05
CA GLY A 209 -19.01 -0.65 19.86
C GLY A 209 -17.59 -0.22 20.21
N GLU A 210 -16.91 -1.05 21.02
CA GLU A 210 -15.56 -0.78 21.48
C GLU A 210 -14.53 -0.78 20.34
N PRO A 211 -13.61 0.20 20.30
CA PRO A 211 -12.49 0.18 19.37
C PRO A 211 -11.65 -1.08 19.49
N PHE A 212 -11.03 -1.50 18.37
CA PHE A 212 -10.16 -2.66 18.34
C PHE A 212 -9.00 -2.46 17.38
N HIS A 213 -7.91 -3.22 17.58
CA HIS A 213 -6.76 -3.17 16.70
C HIS A 213 -6.92 -4.20 15.58
N ALA A 214 -6.90 -3.74 14.33
CA ALA A 214 -6.68 -4.60 13.18
C ALA A 214 -5.17 -4.70 12.91
N THR A 215 -4.69 -5.92 12.64
CA THR A 215 -3.27 -6.18 12.47
C THR A 215 -2.85 -6.07 11.01
N LEU A 216 -1.73 -5.39 10.76
CA LEU A 216 -0.95 -5.52 9.54
C LEU A 216 0.19 -6.52 9.80
N ASN A 217 0.06 -7.73 9.23
CA ASN A 217 1.12 -8.73 9.30
C ASN A 217 2.40 -8.20 8.62
N PRO A 218 3.58 -8.56 9.13
CA PRO A 218 4.83 -8.14 8.51
C PRO A 218 4.92 -8.53 7.03
N PHE A 219 5.36 -7.60 6.19
CA PHE A 219 5.83 -7.89 4.83
C PHE A 219 7.29 -7.45 4.68
N ARG A 220 8.00 -8.12 3.76
CA ARG A 220 9.44 -7.92 3.56
C ARG A 220 9.69 -6.69 2.72
N LEU A 221 10.61 -5.85 3.16
CA LEU A 221 11.24 -4.81 2.36
C LEU A 221 12.55 -5.38 1.82
N TYR A 222 12.67 -5.53 0.50
CA TYR A 222 13.85 -6.13 -0.11
C TYR A 222 14.03 -5.65 -1.55
N ILE A 223 15.23 -5.85 -2.11
CA ILE A 223 15.49 -5.69 -3.54
C ILE A 223 15.15 -7.04 -4.21
N PRO A 224 14.18 -7.08 -5.13
CA PRO A 224 13.84 -8.30 -5.86
C PRO A 224 14.91 -8.67 -6.89
N ASP A 225 14.95 -9.95 -7.27
CA ASP A 225 15.86 -10.46 -8.30
C ASP A 225 15.61 -9.81 -9.67
N PHE A 226 14.34 -9.46 -9.94
CA PHE A 226 13.91 -8.73 -11.13
C PHE A 226 13.34 -7.37 -10.72
N ILE A 227 13.84 -6.30 -11.33
CA ILE A 227 13.49 -4.91 -11.02
C ILE A 227 12.67 -4.35 -12.19
N TYR A 228 11.48 -3.83 -11.91
CA TYR A 228 10.48 -3.36 -12.90
C TYR A 228 10.29 -1.85 -12.85
#